data_AF-A0A948CP66-F1
#
_entry.id   AF-A0A948CP66-F1
#
_cell.length_a   1.000
_cell.length_b   1.000
_cell.length_c   1.000
_cell.angle_alpha   90.00
_cell.angle_beta   90.00
_cell.angle_gamma   90.00
#
_symmetry.space_group_name_H-M   'P 1'
#
loop_
_entity.id
_entity.type
_entity.pdbx_description
1 polymer ?
#
loop_
_entity_poly.entity_id
_entity_poly.type
_entity_poly.pdbx_seq_one_letter_code
_entity_poly.pdbx_strand_id
1 'polypeptide(L)'
;SDRLGTVVNNTKAATSVFFRYVHSWIFIKNDSLRLALMTTCLVGGGIIALAGLLQYFLQWRAGRGWRQGRPTLKAHRFLGVTIAITAVTFTGSGLYHLWQKQFVLQPVAAPVQSFSAEQLTVNWLALSSKIVQADMAAINDQAYFRTWYEGELHYIEASNGEVLADGERLHAIALAAQYMPTDAPIKATRTIESFNDEYGFVNKRLPVVAVDYERADHLSVYVEPRSGALATVVRDADRYEGFSFAFLHKWHFIDGLGHTVRDIISACFAAGIALTFSLGMFLVIRRARR
;
A
#
# COMPACT_ATOMS: atom_id res chain seq x y z
N SER A 1 19.91 3.14 -5.51
CA SER A 1 18.92 3.79 -6.40
C SER A 1 17.69 2.91 -6.49
N ASP A 2 16.57 3.33 -5.91
CA ASP A 2 15.30 2.57 -5.85
C ASP A 2 14.56 2.47 -7.19
N ARG A 3 15.16 2.98 -8.27
CA ARG A 3 14.59 3.01 -9.63
C ARG A 3 14.38 1.62 -10.26
N LEU A 4 14.83 0.54 -9.60
CA LEU A 4 14.56 -0.84 -10.02
C LEU A 4 13.34 -1.48 -9.32
N GLY A 5 12.65 -0.79 -8.40
CA GLY A 5 11.45 -1.32 -7.73
C GLY A 5 10.31 -1.67 -8.70
N THR A 6 10.36 -1.11 -9.91
CA THR A 6 9.43 -1.37 -11.02
C THR A 6 9.90 -2.46 -11.98
N VAL A 7 11.11 -3.00 -11.84
CA VAL A 7 11.57 -4.12 -12.70
C VAL A 7 10.70 -5.34 -12.45
N VAL A 8 10.25 -5.95 -13.55
CA VAL A 8 9.37 -7.11 -13.55
C VAL A 8 10.05 -8.22 -14.36
N ASN A 9 10.25 -9.37 -13.73
CA ASN A 9 10.59 -10.60 -14.43
C ASN A 9 9.33 -11.39 -14.79
N ASN A 10 9.48 -12.47 -15.56
CA ASN A 10 8.34 -13.27 -16.03
C ASN A 10 7.48 -13.83 -14.88
N THR A 11 8.11 -14.29 -13.80
CA THR A 11 7.39 -14.80 -12.62
C THR A 11 6.53 -13.72 -11.98
N LYS A 12 7.11 -12.54 -11.70
CA LYS A 12 6.39 -11.39 -11.15
C LYS A 12 5.28 -10.90 -12.08
N ALA A 13 5.51 -10.94 -13.40
CA ALA A 13 4.48 -10.61 -14.39
C ALA A 13 3.30 -11.61 -14.33
N ALA A 14 3.58 -12.91 -14.34
CA ALA A 14 2.56 -13.96 -14.30
C ALA A 14 1.74 -13.90 -13.00
N THR A 15 2.39 -13.77 -11.85
CA THR A 15 1.71 -13.62 -10.56
C THR A 15 0.87 -12.35 -10.51
N SER A 16 1.37 -11.24 -11.07
CA SER A 16 0.61 -9.98 -11.18
C SER A 16 -0.64 -10.13 -12.06
N VAL A 17 -0.52 -10.81 -13.21
CA VAL A 17 -1.68 -11.11 -14.07
C VAL A 17 -2.71 -11.96 -13.31
N PHE A 18 -2.26 -13.05 -12.68
CA PHE A 18 -3.15 -13.89 -11.87
C PHE A 18 -3.87 -13.07 -10.80
N PHE A 19 -3.14 -12.28 -10.01
CA PHE A 19 -3.72 -11.50 -8.92
C PHE A 19 -4.72 -10.45 -9.44
N ARG A 20 -4.38 -9.73 -10.52
CA ARG A 20 -5.26 -8.72 -11.11
C ARG A 20 -6.56 -9.33 -11.61
N TYR A 21 -6.52 -10.48 -12.26
CA TYR A 21 -7.71 -11.10 -12.83
C TYR A 21 -8.51 -11.91 -11.81
N VAL A 22 -7.85 -12.73 -10.99
CA VAL A 22 -8.52 -13.69 -10.11
C VAL A 22 -8.89 -13.09 -8.76
N HIS A 23 -8.07 -12.14 -8.25
CA HIS A 23 -8.32 -11.53 -6.94
C HIS A 23 -8.89 -10.10 -7.04
N SER A 24 -8.40 -9.28 -7.98
CA SER A 24 -8.85 -7.88 -8.13
C SER A 24 -9.94 -7.66 -9.18
N TRP A 25 -10.29 -8.70 -9.95
CA TRP A 25 -11.35 -8.72 -10.96
C TRP A 25 -11.30 -7.54 -11.96
N ILE A 26 -10.10 -7.19 -12.42
CA ILE A 26 -9.93 -6.05 -13.35
C ILE A 26 -10.66 -6.22 -14.69
N PHE A 27 -11.09 -7.44 -15.02
CA PHE A 27 -11.90 -7.73 -16.20
C PHE A 27 -13.30 -7.08 -16.10
N ILE A 28 -13.78 -6.76 -14.89
CA ILE A 28 -14.98 -5.97 -14.67
C ILE A 28 -14.59 -4.48 -14.74
N LYS A 29 -14.85 -3.87 -15.90
CA LYS A 29 -14.51 -2.46 -16.18
C LYS A 29 -15.37 -1.46 -15.41
N ASN A 30 -16.60 -1.82 -15.04
CA ASN A 30 -17.46 -0.96 -14.23
C ASN A 30 -17.04 -1.07 -12.76
N ASP A 31 -16.46 0.01 -12.22
CA ASP A 31 -15.88 0.02 -10.88
C ASP A 31 -16.94 -0.17 -9.79
N SER A 32 -18.13 0.41 -9.93
CA SER A 32 -19.24 0.25 -8.98
C SER A 32 -19.76 -1.19 -8.95
N LEU A 33 -19.92 -1.82 -10.12
CA LEU A 33 -20.31 -3.23 -10.22
C LEU A 33 -19.25 -4.14 -9.61
N ARG A 34 -17.97 -3.88 -9.92
CA ARG A 34 -16.84 -4.64 -9.35
C ARG A 34 -16.84 -4.53 -7.82
N LEU A 35 -16.97 -3.31 -7.29
CA LEU A 35 -17.06 -3.05 -5.86
C LEU A 35 -18.24 -3.79 -5.20
N ALA A 36 -19.42 -3.72 -5.81
CA ALA A 36 -20.63 -4.35 -5.27
C ALA A 36 -20.51 -5.89 -5.25
N LEU A 37 -20.01 -6.50 -6.33
CA LEU A 37 -19.85 -7.95 -6.40
C LEU A 37 -18.75 -8.44 -5.45
N MET A 38 -17.60 -7.76 -5.38
CA MET A 38 -16.53 -8.10 -4.43
C MET A 38 -17.01 -7.96 -2.99
N THR A 39 -17.74 -6.88 -2.66
CA THR A 39 -18.36 -6.69 -1.34
C THR A 39 -19.29 -7.84 -1.00
N THR A 40 -20.15 -8.24 -1.94
CA THR A 40 -21.08 -9.35 -1.75
C THR A 40 -20.35 -10.67 -1.48
N CYS A 41 -19.30 -10.98 -2.23
CA CYS A 41 -18.49 -12.18 -2.02
C CYS A 41 -17.73 -12.16 -0.69
N LEU A 42 -17.16 -11.01 -0.29
CA LEU A 42 -16.45 -10.88 0.98
C LEU A 42 -17.39 -11.01 2.17
N VAL A 43 -18.54 -10.32 2.15
CA VAL A 43 -19.56 -10.44 3.21
C VAL A 43 -20.12 -11.86 3.26
N GLY A 44 -20.50 -12.44 2.12
CA GLY A 44 -21.01 -13.81 2.05
C GLY A 44 -19.99 -14.84 2.56
N GLY A 45 -18.73 -14.72 2.15
CA GLY A 45 -17.63 -15.55 2.63
C GLY A 45 -17.40 -15.41 4.14
N GLY A 46 -17.45 -14.17 4.65
CA GLY A 46 -17.35 -13.89 6.08
C GLY A 46 -18.49 -14.51 6.88
N ILE A 47 -19.73 -14.41 6.41
CA ILE A 47 -20.91 -15.03 7.05
C ILE A 47 -20.77 -16.55 7.07
N ILE A 48 -20.36 -17.18 5.97
CA ILE A 48 -20.16 -18.63 5.90
C ILE A 48 -19.06 -19.07 6.88
N ALA A 49 -17.95 -18.34 6.95
CA ALA A 49 -16.86 -18.64 7.86
C ALA A 49 -17.29 -18.50 9.34
N LEU A 50 -18.01 -17.44 9.68
CA LEU A 50 -18.59 -17.23 11.01
C LEU A 50 -19.59 -18.33 11.37
N ALA A 51 -20.46 -18.74 10.44
CA ALA A 51 -21.38 -19.85 10.64
C ALA A 51 -20.63 -21.17 10.89
N GLY A 52 -19.51 -21.40 10.20
CA GLY A 52 -18.62 -22.53 10.45
C GLY A 52 -18.03 -22.54 11.86
N LEU A 53 -17.56 -21.38 12.34
CA LEU A 53 -17.06 -21.21 13.71
C LEU A 53 -18.17 -21.40 14.76
N LEU A 54 -19.34 -20.82 14.53
CA LEU A 54 -20.51 -20.98 15.39
C LEU A 54 -20.93 -22.46 15.48
N GLN A 55 -20.99 -23.14 14.33
CA GLN A 55 -21.32 -24.57 14.29
C GLN A 55 -20.30 -25.41 15.06
N TYR A 56 -19.00 -25.08 14.97
CA TYR A 56 -17.98 -25.73 15.80
C TYR A 56 -18.21 -25.48 17.29
N PHE A 57 -18.47 -24.22 17.69
CA PHE A 57 -18.73 -23.85 19.08
C PHE A 57 -19.94 -24.60 19.66
N LEU A 58 -21.04 -24.70 18.89
CA LEU A 58 -22.24 -25.44 19.29
C LEU A 58 -21.95 -26.94 19.46
N GLN A 59 -21.18 -27.55 18.55
CA GLN A 59 -20.78 -28.96 18.67
C GLN A 59 -19.89 -29.20 19.88
N TRP A 60 -18.97 -28.28 20.18
CA TRP A 60 -18.14 -28.34 21.38
C TRP A 60 -18.98 -28.26 22.65
N ARG A 61 -19.92 -27.31 22.73
CA ARG A 61 -20.86 -27.18 23.86
C ARG A 61 -21.76 -28.41 24.03
N ALA A 62 -22.11 -29.08 22.94
CA ALA A 62 -22.86 -30.34 22.94
C ALA A 62 -22.00 -31.58 23.31
N GLY A 63 -20.78 -31.40 23.81
CA GLY A 63 -19.90 -32.49 24.25
C GLY A 63 -19.16 -33.22 23.12
N ARG A 64 -19.32 -32.82 21.86
CA ARG A 64 -18.67 -33.43 20.68
C ARG A 64 -17.29 -32.81 20.40
N GLY A 65 -16.50 -32.64 21.46
CA GLY A 65 -15.26 -31.87 21.45
C GLY A 65 -14.11 -32.46 20.62
N TRP A 66 -12.99 -31.74 20.62
CA TRP A 66 -11.77 -31.97 19.81
C TRP A 66 -11.18 -33.38 19.89
N ARG A 67 -11.43 -34.09 21.00
CA ARG A 67 -10.82 -35.40 21.31
C ARG A 67 -11.67 -36.62 20.91
N GLN A 68 -12.93 -36.44 20.53
CA GLN A 68 -13.84 -37.55 20.21
C GLN A 68 -13.91 -37.82 18.70
N GLY A 69 -13.86 -39.10 18.33
CA GLY A 69 -14.00 -39.58 16.95
C GLY A 69 -12.68 -40.07 16.32
N ARG A 70 -12.77 -40.52 15.06
CA ARG A 70 -11.63 -41.01 14.27
C ARG A 70 -10.60 -39.89 14.03
N PRO A 71 -9.30 -40.21 13.88
CA PRO A 71 -8.25 -39.21 13.63
C PRO A 71 -8.56 -38.24 12.47
N THR A 72 -9.18 -38.75 11.42
CA THR A 72 -9.61 -37.96 10.25
C THR A 72 -10.63 -36.88 10.61
N LEU A 73 -11.58 -37.17 11.49
CA LEU A 73 -12.57 -36.18 11.96
C LEU A 73 -11.92 -35.10 12.84
N LYS A 74 -10.91 -35.46 13.63
CA LYS A 74 -10.15 -34.51 14.44
C LYS A 74 -9.36 -33.54 13.54
N ALA A 75 -8.67 -34.08 12.54
CA ALA A 75 -7.94 -33.30 11.56
C ALA A 75 -8.87 -32.37 10.76
N HIS A 76 -10.01 -32.88 10.30
CA HIS A 76 -11.01 -32.07 9.59
C HIS A 76 -11.53 -30.91 10.44
N ARG A 77 -11.86 -31.15 11.72
CA ARG A 77 -12.31 -30.09 12.64
C ARG A 77 -11.23 -29.04 12.89
N PHE A 78 -9.99 -29.48 13.12
CA PHE A 78 -8.87 -28.56 13.31
C PHE A 78 -8.65 -27.68 12.08
N LEU A 79 -8.49 -28.30 10.91
CA LEU A 79 -8.31 -27.57 9.65
C LEU A 79 -9.50 -26.65 9.36
N GLY A 80 -10.73 -27.11 9.60
CA GLY A 80 -11.94 -26.32 9.40
C GLY A 80 -11.98 -25.07 10.27
N VAL A 81 -11.65 -25.19 11.57
CA VAL A 81 -11.60 -24.04 12.47
C VAL A 81 -10.49 -23.07 12.07
N THR A 82 -9.27 -23.57 11.80
CA THR A 82 -8.16 -22.69 11.44
C THR A 82 -8.42 -21.98 10.11
N ILE A 83 -8.94 -22.68 9.09
CA ILE A 83 -9.34 -22.07 7.81
C ILE A 83 -10.48 -21.06 8.02
N ALA A 84 -11.46 -21.36 8.88
CA ALA A 84 -12.56 -20.45 9.13
C ALA A 84 -12.12 -19.17 9.86
N ILE A 85 -11.23 -19.26 10.85
CA ILE A 85 -10.62 -18.08 11.50
C ILE A 85 -9.90 -17.24 10.45
N THR A 86 -9.03 -17.85 9.63
CA THR A 86 -8.33 -17.13 8.56
C THR A 86 -9.29 -16.52 7.56
N ALA A 87 -10.36 -17.21 7.19
CA ALA A 87 -11.37 -16.68 6.28
C ALA A 87 -12.08 -15.45 6.88
N VAL A 88 -12.40 -15.45 8.17
CA VAL A 88 -12.98 -14.28 8.85
C VAL A 88 -12.00 -13.11 8.84
N THR A 89 -10.72 -13.32 9.20
CA THR A 89 -9.74 -12.24 9.22
C THR A 89 -9.45 -11.70 7.82
N PHE A 90 -9.34 -12.58 6.81
CA PHE A 90 -9.11 -12.19 5.42
C PHE A 90 -10.31 -11.43 4.85
N THR A 91 -11.53 -11.94 5.02
CA THR A 91 -12.73 -11.29 4.48
C THR A 91 -13.01 -9.97 5.18
N GLY A 92 -12.85 -9.89 6.50
CA GLY A 92 -13.05 -8.66 7.28
C GLY A 92 -12.06 -7.56 6.91
N SER A 93 -10.75 -7.85 6.94
CA SER A 93 -9.72 -6.87 6.56
C SER A 93 -9.73 -6.56 5.07
N GLY A 94 -10.00 -7.53 4.20
CA GLY A 94 -10.14 -7.33 2.76
C GLY A 94 -11.35 -6.46 2.41
N LEU A 95 -12.45 -6.59 3.15
CA LEU A 95 -13.62 -5.72 3.00
C LEU A 95 -13.32 -4.28 3.43
N TYR A 96 -12.66 -4.12 4.58
CA TYR A 96 -12.23 -2.79 5.04
C TYR A 96 -11.29 -2.13 4.02
N HIS A 97 -10.29 -2.87 3.52
CA HIS A 97 -9.38 -2.41 2.47
C HIS A 97 -10.12 -1.98 1.20
N LEU A 98 -11.07 -2.79 0.74
CA LEU A 98 -11.85 -2.52 -0.47
C LEU A 98 -12.69 -1.24 -0.34
N TRP A 99 -13.29 -1.01 0.82
CA TRP A 99 -14.10 0.18 1.09
C TRP A 99 -13.25 1.42 1.35
N GLN A 100 -12.17 1.33 2.12
CA GLN A 100 -11.27 2.47 2.38
C GLN A 100 -10.68 3.02 1.09
N LYS A 101 -10.38 2.15 0.12
CA LYS A 101 -9.92 2.55 -1.22
C LYS A 101 -10.85 3.53 -1.95
N GLN A 102 -12.12 3.62 -1.56
CA GLN A 102 -13.05 4.59 -2.13
C GLN A 102 -12.86 6.01 -1.58
N PHE A 103 -12.18 6.14 -0.42
CA PHE A 103 -11.99 7.41 0.29
C PHE A 103 -10.57 7.95 0.16
N VAL A 104 -9.76 7.43 -0.77
CA VAL A 104 -8.39 7.89 -1.00
C VAL A 104 -8.43 9.36 -1.43
N LEU A 105 -7.66 10.20 -0.73
CA LEU A 105 -7.49 11.60 -1.10
C LEU A 105 -6.91 11.67 -2.50
N GLN A 106 -7.54 12.48 -3.37
CA GLN A 106 -7.06 12.71 -4.72
C GLN A 106 -6.08 13.89 -4.68
N PRO A 107 -4.79 13.66 -4.91
CA PRO A 107 -3.84 14.76 -4.99
C PRO A 107 -4.16 15.66 -6.18
N VAL A 108 -3.92 16.95 -6.02
CA VAL A 108 -4.00 17.91 -7.12
C VAL A 108 -2.76 17.73 -7.98
N ALA A 109 -2.92 17.79 -9.31
CA ALA A 109 -1.77 17.84 -10.20
C ALA A 109 -0.98 19.12 -9.91
N ALA A 110 0.31 18.97 -9.61
CA ALA A 110 1.18 20.14 -9.46
C ALA A 110 1.19 20.94 -10.78
N PRO A 111 0.95 22.26 -10.75
CA PRO A 111 0.94 23.07 -11.96
C PRO A 111 2.30 22.99 -12.65
N VAL A 112 2.30 22.96 -13.98
CA VAL A 112 3.55 23.11 -14.74
C VAL A 112 4.07 24.50 -14.48
N GLN A 113 5.25 24.57 -13.88
CA GLN A 113 5.89 25.85 -13.61
C GLN A 113 6.74 26.27 -14.79
N SER A 114 6.61 27.54 -15.17
CA SER A 114 7.43 28.18 -16.20
C SER A 114 8.18 29.34 -15.58
N PHE A 115 9.45 29.47 -15.98
CA PHE A 115 10.33 30.55 -15.54
C PHE A 115 10.83 31.30 -16.76
N SER A 116 11.03 32.61 -16.62
CA SER A 116 11.64 33.40 -17.69
C SER A 116 13.09 32.94 -17.87
N ALA A 117 13.54 32.77 -19.12
CA ALA A 117 14.93 32.43 -19.41
C ALA A 117 15.91 33.48 -18.86
N GLU A 118 15.46 34.73 -18.69
CA GLU A 118 16.24 35.83 -18.10
C GLU A 118 16.57 35.60 -16.62
N GLN A 119 15.78 34.80 -15.91
CA GLN A 119 16.02 34.44 -14.50
C GLN A 119 17.05 33.32 -14.34
N LEU A 120 17.49 32.70 -15.45
CA LEU A 120 18.36 31.53 -15.45
C LEU A 120 19.82 31.93 -15.73
N THR A 121 20.39 32.73 -14.82
CA THR A 121 21.71 33.37 -14.97
C THR A 121 22.86 32.62 -14.31
N VAL A 122 22.64 31.38 -13.86
CA VAL A 122 23.66 30.52 -13.25
C VAL A 122 24.88 30.30 -14.14
N ASN A 123 26.07 30.49 -13.56
CA ASN A 123 27.32 30.04 -14.17
C ASN A 123 27.61 28.56 -13.83
N TRP A 124 27.18 27.66 -14.72
CA TRP A 124 27.33 26.21 -14.54
C TRP A 124 28.78 25.74 -14.35
N LEU A 125 29.75 26.43 -14.95
CA LEU A 125 31.17 26.09 -14.82
C LEU A 125 31.70 26.35 -13.39
N ALA A 126 31.08 27.28 -12.67
CA ALA A 126 31.48 27.65 -11.31
C ALA A 126 30.87 26.74 -10.24
N LEU A 127 29.83 25.96 -10.57
CA LEU A 127 29.13 25.11 -9.61
C LEU A 127 29.87 23.80 -9.34
N SER A 128 29.93 22.92 -10.35
CA SER A 128 30.59 21.62 -10.25
C SER A 128 30.73 20.99 -11.63
N SER A 129 31.91 20.44 -11.92
CA SER A 129 32.17 19.69 -13.16
C SER A 129 31.57 18.27 -13.15
N LYS A 130 30.95 17.85 -12.03
CA LYS A 130 30.43 16.49 -11.82
C LYS A 130 28.90 16.41 -11.80
N ILE A 131 28.20 17.46 -12.20
CA ILE A 131 26.73 17.46 -12.29
C ILE A 131 26.28 16.36 -13.27
N VAL A 132 25.51 15.39 -12.75
CA VAL A 132 24.99 14.25 -13.51
C VAL A 132 23.53 14.45 -13.92
N GLN A 133 22.81 15.32 -13.19
CA GLN A 133 21.41 15.67 -13.45
C GLN A 133 21.18 17.11 -12.99
N ALA A 134 20.39 17.87 -13.74
CA ALA A 134 19.90 19.20 -13.35
C ALA A 134 18.46 19.35 -13.85
N ASP A 135 17.52 19.50 -12.93
CA ASP A 135 16.10 19.76 -13.25
C ASP A 135 15.69 21.12 -12.68
N MET A 136 14.72 21.79 -13.30
CA MET A 136 14.08 22.94 -12.69
C MET A 136 13.19 22.50 -11.53
N ALA A 137 13.28 23.25 -10.44
CA ALA A 137 12.45 23.12 -9.26
C ALA A 137 11.98 24.51 -8.83
N ALA A 138 10.88 24.52 -8.08
CA ALA A 138 10.26 25.74 -7.63
C ALA A 138 9.98 25.68 -6.14
N ILE A 139 10.40 26.73 -5.44
CA ILE A 139 10.19 26.84 -4.01
C ILE A 139 9.74 28.28 -3.77
N ASN A 140 8.51 28.47 -3.28
CA ASN A 140 7.92 29.80 -3.03
C ASN A 140 8.03 30.77 -4.24
N ASP A 141 7.63 30.31 -5.42
CA ASP A 141 7.69 31.05 -6.70
C ASP A 141 9.11 31.44 -7.18
N GLN A 142 10.15 30.98 -6.49
CA GLN A 142 11.54 31.19 -6.86
C GLN A 142 12.09 29.97 -7.59
N ALA A 143 12.85 30.26 -8.64
CA ALA A 143 13.44 29.26 -9.54
C ALA A 143 14.72 28.68 -8.95
N TYR A 144 14.80 27.35 -8.87
CA TYR A 144 16.00 26.63 -8.47
C TYR A 144 16.34 25.56 -9.51
N PHE A 145 17.64 25.31 -9.70
CA PHE A 145 18.13 24.09 -10.30
C PHE A 145 18.35 23.04 -9.21
N ARG A 146 17.60 21.96 -9.28
CA ARG A 146 17.83 20.76 -8.48
C ARG A 146 18.86 19.91 -9.19
N THR A 147 20.08 19.88 -8.66
CA THR A 147 21.22 19.18 -9.25
C THR A 147 21.62 17.96 -8.43
N TRP A 148 22.10 16.92 -9.12
CA TRP A 148 22.67 15.72 -8.48
C TRP A 148 24.14 15.59 -8.86
N TYR A 149 25.02 15.66 -7.86
CA TYR A 149 26.45 15.38 -8.00
C TYR A 149 27.02 14.84 -6.69
N GLU A 150 28.14 14.13 -6.79
CA GLU A 150 28.87 13.57 -5.62
C GLU A 150 28.03 12.70 -4.66
N GLY A 151 26.87 12.22 -5.12
CA GLY A 151 25.98 11.37 -4.33
C GLY A 151 24.92 12.14 -3.53
N GLU A 152 24.87 13.46 -3.68
CA GLU A 152 23.97 14.35 -2.95
C GLU A 152 23.07 15.17 -3.90
N LEU A 153 21.96 15.67 -3.35
CA LEU A 153 21.05 16.55 -4.03
C LEU A 153 21.28 17.98 -3.55
N HIS A 154 21.50 18.90 -4.49
CA HIS A 154 21.68 20.31 -4.21
C HIS A 154 20.60 21.13 -4.91
N TYR A 155 20.19 22.22 -4.27
CA TYR A 155 19.25 23.19 -4.83
C TYR A 155 20.01 24.48 -5.03
N ILE A 156 20.11 24.91 -6.28
CA ILE A 156 20.93 26.06 -6.66
C ILE A 156 19.99 27.12 -7.19
N GLU A 157 19.97 28.29 -6.57
CA GLU A 157 19.12 29.37 -7.02
C GLU A 157 19.47 29.77 -8.45
N ALA A 158 18.46 29.85 -9.32
CA ALA A 158 18.66 30.03 -10.76
C ALA A 158 19.21 31.42 -11.13
N SER A 159 19.06 32.41 -10.24
CA SER A 159 19.44 33.81 -10.48
C SER A 159 20.91 34.11 -10.16
N ASN A 160 21.46 33.49 -9.12
CA ASN A 160 22.76 33.86 -8.55
C ASN A 160 23.71 32.65 -8.38
N GLY A 161 23.21 31.42 -8.52
CA GLY A 161 24.01 30.21 -8.34
C GLY A 161 24.27 29.84 -6.88
N GLU A 162 23.60 30.46 -5.91
CA GLU A 162 23.76 30.14 -4.49
C GLU A 162 23.08 28.82 -4.13
N VAL A 163 23.75 28.00 -3.32
CA VAL A 163 23.19 26.73 -2.83
C VAL A 163 22.22 27.01 -1.68
N LEU A 164 20.98 26.60 -1.84
CA LEU A 164 19.94 26.69 -0.82
C LEU A 164 20.17 25.62 0.26
N ALA A 165 20.38 26.09 1.49
CA ALA A 165 20.39 25.23 2.67
C ALA A 165 19.03 24.56 2.88
N ASP A 166 19.03 23.28 3.26
CA ASP A 166 17.82 22.46 3.44
C ASP A 166 16.87 22.40 2.23
N GLY A 167 17.40 22.57 1.01
CA GLY A 167 16.59 22.62 -0.21
C GLY A 167 15.70 21.39 -0.41
N GLU A 168 16.14 20.20 0.00
CA GLU A 168 15.30 18.98 -0.03
C GLU A 168 14.02 19.12 0.79
N ARG A 169 14.15 19.60 2.03
CA ARG A 169 13.03 19.79 2.94
C ARG A 169 12.10 20.88 2.44
N LEU A 170 12.67 22.03 2.03
CA LEU A 170 11.90 23.17 1.55
C LEU A 170 11.13 22.85 0.26
N HIS A 171 11.76 22.15 -0.67
CA HIS A 171 11.10 21.71 -1.89
C HIS A 171 10.02 20.66 -1.61
N ALA A 172 10.27 19.70 -0.72
CA ALA A 172 9.25 18.73 -0.32
C ALA A 172 8.03 19.39 0.33
N ILE A 173 8.24 20.42 1.17
CA ILE A 173 7.16 21.23 1.75
C ILE A 173 6.36 21.95 0.64
N ALA A 174 7.05 22.62 -0.29
CA ALA A 174 6.41 23.34 -1.38
C ALA A 174 5.56 22.39 -2.25
N LEU A 175 6.10 21.21 -2.60
CA LEU A 175 5.40 20.19 -3.35
C LEU A 175 4.23 19.57 -2.56
N ALA A 176 4.41 19.32 -1.25
CA ALA A 176 3.34 18.80 -0.42
C ALA A 176 2.14 19.74 -0.38
N ALA A 177 2.37 21.05 -0.27
CA ALA A 177 1.33 22.06 -0.31
C ALA A 177 0.63 22.14 -1.68
N GLN A 178 1.34 21.88 -2.77
CA GLN A 178 0.75 21.82 -4.12
C GLN A 178 -0.08 20.55 -4.33
N TYR A 179 0.46 19.39 -3.94
CA TYR A 179 -0.22 18.10 -4.12
C TYR A 179 -1.44 17.97 -3.21
N MET A 180 -1.38 18.51 -2.00
CA MET A 180 -2.46 18.44 -1.01
C MET A 180 -2.63 19.80 -0.31
N PRO A 181 -3.32 20.76 -0.96
CA PRO A 181 -3.57 22.07 -0.36
C PRO A 181 -4.31 21.96 0.98
N THR A 182 -3.80 22.63 2.00
CA THR A 182 -4.36 22.64 3.36
C THR A 182 -3.87 23.86 4.13
N ASP A 183 -4.72 24.45 4.96
CA ASP A 183 -4.36 25.58 5.84
C ASP A 183 -3.78 25.12 7.19
N ALA A 184 -3.79 23.81 7.44
CA ALA A 184 -3.19 23.24 8.65
C ALA A 184 -1.67 23.52 8.70
N PRO A 185 -1.12 23.92 9.86
CA PRO A 185 0.31 24.15 9.98
C PRO A 185 1.09 22.84 9.90
N ILE A 186 2.37 22.92 9.53
CA ILE A 186 3.27 21.75 9.50
C ILE A 186 3.68 21.43 10.93
N LYS A 187 3.37 20.21 11.37
CA LYS A 187 3.78 19.67 12.67
C LYS A 187 5.24 19.23 12.66
N ALA A 188 5.65 18.50 11.61
CA ALA A 188 7.01 17.99 11.48
C ALA A 188 7.34 17.63 10.03
N THR A 189 8.64 17.51 9.74
CA THR A 189 9.15 16.88 8.51
C THR A 189 10.12 15.77 8.87
N ARG A 190 10.02 14.61 8.22
CA ARG A 190 10.87 13.45 8.48
C ARG A 190 11.42 12.86 7.18
N THR A 191 12.72 12.58 7.14
CA THR A 191 13.32 11.83 6.04
C THR A 191 13.13 10.34 6.29
N ILE A 192 12.59 9.64 5.30
CA ILE A 192 12.35 8.19 5.32
C ILE A 192 13.31 7.54 4.31
N GLU A 193 14.27 6.79 4.83
CA GLU A 193 15.34 6.16 4.05
C GLU A 193 15.14 4.64 3.89
N SER A 194 14.16 4.07 4.59
CA SER A 194 13.82 2.65 4.53
C SER A 194 12.31 2.43 4.65
N PHE A 195 11.82 1.34 4.05
CA PHE A 195 10.42 0.96 4.17
C PHE A 195 10.11 0.45 5.59
N ASN A 196 8.96 0.84 6.11
CA ASN A 196 8.46 0.43 7.43
C ASN A 196 6.95 0.15 7.37
N ASP A 197 6.32 -0.01 8.53
CA ASP A 197 4.90 -0.39 8.64
C ASP A 197 3.94 0.68 8.08
N GLU A 198 4.28 1.97 8.24
CA GLU A 198 3.47 3.08 7.70
C GLU A 198 3.83 3.35 6.23
N TYR A 199 5.12 3.50 5.94
CA TYR A 199 5.64 3.71 4.59
C TYR A 199 6.17 2.40 4.01
N GLY A 200 5.25 1.58 3.51
CA GLY A 200 5.57 0.24 3.00
C GLY A 200 6.21 0.22 1.61
N PHE A 201 6.81 -0.93 1.26
CA PHE A 201 7.45 -1.20 -0.04
C PHE A 201 6.54 -0.97 -1.27
N VAL A 202 5.22 -0.95 -1.09
CA VAL A 202 4.26 -0.67 -2.16
C VAL A 202 4.48 0.69 -2.84
N ASN A 203 5.03 1.66 -2.11
CA ASN A 203 5.32 3.01 -2.61
C ASN A 203 6.54 3.06 -3.55
N LYS A 204 7.47 2.08 -3.45
CA LYS A 204 8.62 1.86 -4.37
C LYS A 204 9.52 3.09 -4.59
N ARG A 205 9.62 3.99 -3.62
CA ARG A 205 10.44 5.21 -3.68
C ARG A 205 11.13 5.45 -2.35
N LEU A 206 12.45 5.61 -2.38
CA LEU A 206 13.28 6.10 -1.28
C LEU A 206 14.48 6.90 -1.86
N PRO A 207 15.02 7.87 -1.10
CA PRO A 207 14.43 8.41 0.13
C PRO A 207 13.20 9.27 -0.18
N VAL A 208 12.34 9.47 0.81
CA VAL A 208 11.22 10.42 0.74
C VAL A 208 11.21 11.33 1.96
N VAL A 209 10.71 12.55 1.80
CA VAL A 209 10.43 13.45 2.91
C VAL A 209 8.93 13.38 3.19
N ALA A 210 8.58 13.00 4.42
CA ALA A 210 7.23 13.07 4.94
C ALA A 210 6.99 14.47 5.54
N VAL A 211 5.94 15.14 5.09
CA VAL A 211 5.46 16.41 5.63
C VAL A 211 4.19 16.11 6.44
N ASP A 212 4.31 16.15 7.77
CA ASP A 212 3.24 15.87 8.72
C ASP A 212 2.53 17.16 9.09
N TYR A 213 1.21 17.24 8.87
CA TYR A 213 0.40 18.41 9.17
C TYR A 213 -0.34 18.27 10.52
N GLU A 214 -0.53 19.39 11.21
CA GLU A 214 -1.35 19.49 12.41
C GLU A 214 -2.83 19.55 12.05
N ARG A 215 -3.32 18.42 11.51
CA ARG A 215 -4.72 18.22 11.12
C ARG A 215 -5.35 17.14 11.99
N ALA A 216 -6.66 17.22 12.19
CA ALA A 216 -7.39 16.29 13.08
C ALA A 216 -7.27 14.80 12.69
N ASP A 217 -6.97 14.50 11.43
CA ASP A 217 -6.76 13.15 10.90
C ASP A 217 -5.27 12.81 10.65
N HIS A 218 -4.36 13.64 11.19
CA HIS A 218 -2.90 13.52 11.09
C HIS A 218 -2.39 13.28 9.67
N LEU A 219 -2.78 14.15 8.74
CA LEU A 219 -2.32 14.09 7.35
C LEU A 219 -0.79 14.11 7.25
N SER A 220 -0.25 13.13 6.51
CA SER A 220 1.16 13.06 6.12
C SER A 220 1.27 12.96 4.60
N VAL A 221 2.07 13.83 3.99
CA VAL A 221 2.32 13.85 2.54
C VAL A 221 3.78 13.47 2.28
N TYR A 222 4.00 12.43 1.49
CA TYR A 222 5.34 11.89 1.23
C TYR A 222 5.79 12.28 -0.17
N VAL A 223 6.90 13.01 -0.28
CA VAL A 223 7.46 13.50 -1.54
C VAL A 223 8.86 12.94 -1.73
N GLU A 224 9.19 12.45 -2.92
CA GLU A 224 10.55 12.01 -3.28
C GLU A 224 11.38 13.24 -3.76
N PRO A 225 12.38 13.72 -3.00
CA PRO A 225 13.06 14.97 -3.32
C PRO A 225 13.77 14.96 -4.69
N ARG A 226 14.34 13.81 -5.06
CA ARG A 226 15.14 13.64 -6.28
C ARG A 226 14.34 13.81 -7.57
N SER A 227 13.08 13.41 -7.58
CA SER A 227 12.20 13.53 -8.75
C SER A 227 11.16 14.63 -8.58
N GLY A 228 10.81 14.96 -7.34
CA GLY A 228 9.70 15.83 -6.99
C GLY A 228 8.36 15.08 -7.03
N ALA A 229 8.37 13.77 -7.26
CA ALA A 229 7.14 12.99 -7.34
C ALA A 229 6.50 12.84 -5.96
N LEU A 230 5.18 13.01 -5.92
CA LEU A 230 4.37 12.52 -4.82
C LEU A 230 4.49 10.99 -4.72
N ALA A 231 4.89 10.50 -3.55
CA ALA A 231 4.97 9.07 -3.27
C ALA A 231 3.65 8.52 -2.74
N THR A 232 3.09 9.14 -1.69
CA THR A 232 1.79 8.77 -1.11
C THR A 232 1.25 9.88 -0.20
N VAL A 233 -0.04 9.80 0.14
CA VAL A 233 -0.72 10.63 1.12
C VAL A 233 -1.39 9.72 2.14
N VAL A 234 -1.18 9.97 3.44
CA VAL A 234 -1.63 9.09 4.52
C VAL A 234 -2.40 9.90 5.56
N ARG A 235 -3.56 9.40 5.99
CA ARG A 235 -4.29 9.86 7.18
C ARG A 235 -4.48 8.72 8.15
N ASP A 236 -5.05 9.01 9.31
CA ASP A 236 -5.39 8.00 10.32
C ASP A 236 -6.24 6.84 9.78
N ALA A 237 -7.26 7.14 8.97
CA ALA A 237 -8.08 6.09 8.36
C ALA A 237 -7.25 5.14 7.47
N ASP A 238 -6.25 5.67 6.78
CA ASP A 238 -5.34 4.90 5.93
C ASP A 238 -4.34 4.10 6.79
N ARG A 239 -3.93 4.61 7.96
CA ARG A 239 -3.09 3.89 8.93
C ARG A 239 -3.82 2.70 9.56
N TYR A 240 -5.06 2.90 10.03
CA TYR A 240 -5.84 1.83 10.62
C TYR A 240 -6.17 0.74 9.61
N GLU A 241 -6.50 1.13 8.38
CA GLU A 241 -6.72 0.18 7.30
C GLU A 241 -5.43 -0.57 6.96
N GLY A 242 -4.34 0.15 6.72
CA GLY A 242 -3.04 -0.44 6.41
C GLY A 242 -2.57 -1.43 7.48
N PHE A 243 -2.75 -1.10 8.76
CA PHE A 243 -2.47 -1.99 9.88
C PHE A 243 -3.35 -3.25 9.84
N SER A 244 -4.67 -3.09 9.69
CA SER A 244 -5.61 -4.20 9.58
C SER A 244 -5.24 -5.13 8.43
N PHE A 245 -4.98 -4.59 7.24
CA PHE A 245 -4.65 -5.37 6.06
C PHE A 245 -3.28 -6.05 6.18
N ALA A 246 -2.27 -5.35 6.70
CA ALA A 246 -0.93 -5.90 6.92
C ALA A 246 -0.96 -7.07 7.91
N PHE A 247 -1.66 -6.94 9.03
CA PHE A 247 -1.70 -7.98 10.06
C PHE A 247 -2.69 -9.08 9.72
N LEU A 248 -3.94 -8.75 9.36
CA LEU A 248 -5.00 -9.75 9.23
C LEU A 248 -5.08 -10.41 7.85
N HIS A 249 -4.69 -9.70 6.78
CA HIS A 249 -4.75 -10.21 5.40
C HIS A 249 -3.39 -10.68 4.86
N LYS A 250 -2.31 -10.00 5.23
CA LYS A 250 -0.94 -10.31 4.74
C LYS A 250 -0.06 -11.03 5.77
N TRP A 251 -0.49 -11.09 7.02
CA TRP A 251 0.21 -11.76 8.12
C TRP A 251 1.62 -11.23 8.39
N HIS A 252 1.81 -9.91 8.36
CA HIS A 252 3.09 -9.29 8.73
C HIS A 252 3.55 -9.64 10.16
N PHE A 253 2.63 -10.04 11.06
CA PHE A 253 2.97 -10.48 12.41
C PHE A 253 3.86 -11.74 12.47
N ILE A 254 4.00 -12.52 11.39
CA ILE A 254 4.96 -13.63 11.30
C ILE A 254 6.19 -13.31 10.44
N ASP A 255 6.48 -12.04 10.18
CA ASP A 255 7.67 -11.63 9.42
C ASP A 255 8.98 -12.11 10.06
N GLY A 256 9.01 -12.36 11.37
CA GLY A 256 10.14 -12.97 12.07
C GLY A 256 10.52 -14.38 11.57
N LEU A 257 9.64 -15.06 10.83
CA LEU A 257 9.94 -16.35 10.18
C LEU A 257 10.61 -16.18 8.79
N GLY A 258 10.74 -14.95 8.31
CA GLY A 258 11.20 -14.61 6.97
C GLY A 258 10.05 -14.45 5.98
N HIS A 259 10.14 -13.46 5.09
CA HIS A 259 9.06 -13.09 4.16
C HIS A 259 8.63 -14.24 3.24
N THR A 260 9.55 -15.05 2.73
CA THR A 260 9.22 -16.21 1.89
C THR A 260 8.39 -17.25 2.65
N VAL A 261 8.71 -17.52 3.91
CA VAL A 261 7.99 -18.48 4.74
C VAL A 261 6.58 -17.97 5.04
N ARG A 262 6.43 -16.70 5.43
CA ARG A 262 5.13 -16.05 5.60
C ARG A 262 4.28 -16.17 4.33
N ASP A 263 4.85 -15.85 3.18
CA ASP A 263 4.12 -15.85 1.91
C ASP A 263 3.65 -17.26 1.51
N ILE A 264 4.49 -18.28 1.74
CA ILE A 264 4.11 -19.68 1.52
C ILE A 264 2.96 -20.08 2.47
N ILE A 265 3.08 -19.78 3.76
CA ILE A 265 2.07 -20.13 4.75
C ILE A 265 0.73 -19.46 4.40
N SER A 266 0.73 -18.15 4.20
CA SER A 266 -0.49 -17.40 3.86
C SER A 266 -1.11 -17.87 2.53
N ALA A 267 -0.30 -18.20 1.53
CA ALA A 267 -0.78 -18.79 0.28
C ALA A 267 -1.43 -20.18 0.47
N CYS A 268 -0.87 -21.03 1.33
CA CYS A 268 -1.48 -22.32 1.69
C CYS A 268 -2.85 -22.15 2.35
N PHE A 269 -3.00 -21.17 3.24
CA PHE A 269 -4.29 -20.85 3.85
C PHE A 269 -5.29 -20.29 2.83
N ALA A 270 -4.87 -19.38 1.96
CA ALA A 270 -5.71 -18.87 0.89
C ALA A 270 -6.19 -19.99 -0.05
N ALA A 271 -5.30 -20.93 -0.40
CA ALA A 271 -5.65 -22.12 -1.17
C ALA A 271 -6.62 -23.05 -0.43
N GLY A 272 -6.44 -23.22 0.89
CA GLY A 272 -7.35 -23.99 1.75
C GLY A 272 -8.76 -23.39 1.81
N ILE A 273 -8.87 -22.06 1.88
CA ILE A 273 -10.14 -21.33 1.79
C ILE A 273 -10.79 -21.59 0.43
N ALA A 274 -10.05 -21.39 -0.66
CA ALA A 274 -10.55 -21.60 -2.02
C ALA A 274 -11.01 -23.05 -2.27
N LEU A 275 -10.26 -24.04 -1.78
CA LEU A 275 -10.59 -25.45 -1.87
C LEU A 275 -11.87 -25.78 -1.09
N THR A 276 -11.98 -25.28 0.13
CA THR A 276 -13.15 -25.51 0.99
C THR A 276 -14.41 -24.92 0.36
N PHE A 277 -14.31 -23.71 -0.18
CA PHE A 277 -15.41 -23.07 -0.91
C PHE A 277 -15.79 -23.86 -2.17
N SER A 278 -14.81 -24.27 -2.98
CA SER A 278 -15.04 -25.02 -4.21
C SER A 278 -15.69 -26.39 -3.95
N LEU A 279 -15.22 -27.10 -2.93
CA LEU A 279 -15.80 -28.38 -2.52
C LEU A 279 -17.24 -28.20 -2.00
N GLY A 280 -17.47 -27.17 -1.18
CA GLY A 280 -18.81 -26.82 -0.71
C GLY A 280 -19.78 -26.56 -1.86
N MET A 281 -19.36 -25.74 -2.84
CA MET A 281 -20.15 -25.44 -4.04
C MET A 281 -20.44 -26.70 -4.85
N PHE A 282 -19.42 -27.54 -5.10
CA PHE A 282 -19.57 -28.81 -5.81
C PHE A 282 -20.61 -29.73 -5.15
N LEU A 283 -20.57 -29.86 -3.83
CA LEU A 283 -21.52 -30.69 -3.07
C LEU A 283 -22.95 -30.15 -3.15
N VAL A 284 -23.14 -28.83 -3.10
CA VAL A 284 -24.45 -28.19 -3.27
C VAL A 284 -25.01 -28.45 -4.66
N ILE A 285 -24.21 -28.23 -5.72
CA ILE A 285 -24.62 -28.48 -7.11
C ILE A 285 -24.97 -29.95 -7.32
N ARG A 286 -24.14 -30.87 -6.81
CA ARG A 286 -24.40 -32.31 -6.90
C ARG A 286 -25.69 -32.71 -6.19
N ARG A 287 -26.01 -32.08 -5.05
CA ARG A 287 -27.26 -32.33 -4.33
C ARG A 287 -28.48 -31.77 -5.08
N ALA A 288 -28.36 -30.61 -5.72
CA ALA A 288 -29.45 -30.01 -6.49
C ALA A 288 -29.76 -30.76 -7.80
N ARG A 289 -28.81 -31.53 -8.32
CA ARG A 289 -28.98 -32.38 -9.51
C ARG A 289 -29.51 -33.79 -9.21
N ARG A 290 -29.69 -34.13 -7.94
CA ARG A 290 -30.31 -35.39 -7.49
C ARG A 290 -31.75 -35.12 -7.11
#